data_AF-A0A0N4YXP0-F1
#
_entry.id   AF-A0A0N4YXP0-F1
#
_cell.length_a   1.000
_cell.length_b   1.000
_cell.length_c   1.000
_cell.angle_alpha   90.00
_cell.angle_beta   90.00
_cell.angle_gamma   90.00
#
_symmetry.space_group_name_H-M   'P 1'
#
loop_
_entity.id
_entity.type
_entity.pdbx_description
1 polymer ?
#
loop_
_entity_poly.entity_id
_entity_poly.type
_entity_poly.pdbx_seq_one_letter_code
_entity_poly.pdbx_strand_id
1 'polypeptide(L)'
;MEVNKDPAVQLLLVALGEKIPQMRSDNVEDEERSRSIVVSGLIEANHTLPASARQRDLESKIDQLLDVLDVECRPTKVYRMDVFIRRSMTADERKHEYELRKTARERNEGKDIKEWVVYKGELVHVSSLPNYYVGNH
;
A
#
# COMPACT_ATOMS: atom_id res chain seq x y z
N MET A 1 -22.04 -37.52 5.14
CA MET A 1 -22.21 -36.19 5.76
C MET A 1 -23.21 -35.44 4.92
N GLU A 2 -24.33 -35.02 5.50
CA GLU A 2 -25.36 -34.27 4.80
C GLU A 2 -24.88 -32.82 4.61
N VAL A 3 -24.71 -32.39 3.36
CA VAL A 3 -24.23 -31.03 3.07
C VAL A 3 -25.42 -30.08 3.23
N ASN A 4 -25.24 -29.02 4.02
CA ASN A 4 -26.26 -28.00 4.20
C ASN A 4 -26.65 -27.38 2.84
N LYS A 5 -27.93 -27.49 2.47
CA LYS A 5 -28.47 -27.05 1.18
C LYS A 5 -28.95 -25.60 1.20
N ASP A 6 -28.78 -24.91 2.32
CA ASP A 6 -29.16 -23.50 2.41
C ASP A 6 -28.34 -22.69 1.39
N PRO A 7 -29.01 -22.01 0.43
CA PRO A 7 -28.33 -21.23 -0.59
C PRO A 7 -27.53 -20.06 0.01
N ALA A 8 -27.90 -19.53 1.18
CA ALA A 8 -27.11 -18.52 1.87
C ALA A 8 -25.79 -19.11 2.42
N VAL A 9 -25.82 -20.34 2.90
CA VAL A 9 -24.60 -21.04 3.39
C VAL A 9 -23.68 -21.38 2.21
N GLN A 10 -24.23 -21.79 1.06
CA GLN A 10 -23.44 -22.02 -0.14
C GLN A 10 -22.81 -20.72 -0.66
N LEU A 11 -23.57 -19.63 -0.70
CA LEU A 11 -23.07 -18.32 -1.11
C LEU A 11 -21.96 -17.82 -0.18
N LEU A 12 -22.14 -17.99 1.14
CA LEU A 12 -21.12 -17.65 2.12
C LEU A 12 -19.84 -18.50 1.94
N LEU A 13 -19.98 -19.79 1.65
CA LEU A 13 -18.84 -20.68 1.43
C LEU A 13 -18.03 -20.29 0.18
N VAL A 14 -18.73 -19.90 -0.90
CA VAL A 14 -18.10 -19.37 -2.13
C VAL A 14 -17.37 -18.06 -1.84
N ALA A 15 -18.04 -17.11 -1.16
CA ALA A 15 -17.43 -15.83 -0.80
C ALA A 15 -16.20 -15.99 0.11
N LEU A 16 -16.24 -16.92 1.06
CA LEU A 16 -15.09 -17.26 1.91
C LEU A 16 -13.96 -17.92 1.11
N GLY A 17 -14.30 -18.82 0.18
CA GLY A 17 -13.36 -19.45 -0.73
C GLY A 17 -12.58 -18.48 -1.60
N GLU A 18 -13.22 -17.37 -2.02
CA GLU A 18 -12.57 -16.28 -2.75
C GLU A 18 -11.76 -15.35 -1.85
N LYS A 19 -12.24 -15.08 -0.63
CA LYS A 19 -11.63 -14.12 0.30
C LYS A 19 -10.38 -14.65 1.00
N ILE A 20 -10.27 -15.96 1.24
CA ILE A 20 -9.09 -16.57 1.89
C ILE A 20 -7.82 -16.44 1.03
N PRO A 21 -7.82 -16.75 -0.28
CA PRO A 21 -6.68 -16.50 -1.16
C PRO A 21 -6.31 -15.02 -1.26
N GLN A 22 -7.30 -14.12 -1.34
CA GLN A 22 -7.07 -12.67 -1.40
C GLN A 22 -6.44 -12.14 -0.11
N MET A 23 -6.98 -12.50 1.05
CA MET A 23 -6.41 -12.11 2.34
C MET A 23 -4.97 -12.60 2.51
N ARG A 24 -4.65 -13.80 1.99
CA ARG A 24 -3.27 -14.30 1.97
C ARG A 24 -2.37 -13.50 1.05
N SER A 25 -2.82 -13.15 -0.16
CA SER A 25 -2.00 -12.32 -1.07
C SER A 25 -1.74 -10.94 -0.48
N ASP A 26 -2.75 -10.34 0.12
CA ASP A 26 -2.66 -8.97 0.66
C ASP A 26 -1.73 -8.92 1.87
N ASN A 27 -1.79 -9.92 2.76
CA ASN A 27 -0.87 -10.04 3.90
C ASN A 27 0.59 -10.23 3.45
N VAL A 28 0.83 -11.00 2.38
CA VAL A 28 2.19 -11.20 1.83
C VAL A 28 2.73 -9.89 1.24
N GLU A 29 1.91 -9.16 0.48
CA GLU A 29 2.30 -7.85 -0.07
C GLU A 29 2.54 -6.81 1.02
N ASP A 30 1.73 -6.79 2.07
CA ASP A 30 1.89 -5.87 3.20
C ASP A 30 3.14 -6.19 4.04
N GLU A 31 3.46 -7.47 4.25
CA GLU A 31 4.70 -7.88 4.93
C GLU A 31 5.93 -7.50 4.10
N GLU A 32 5.94 -7.80 2.80
CA GLU A 32 7.01 -7.39 1.88
C GLU A 32 7.20 -5.87 1.90
N ARG A 33 6.12 -5.10 1.89
CA ARG A 33 6.16 -3.63 1.95
C ARG A 33 6.67 -3.11 3.29
N SER A 34 6.28 -3.73 4.41
CA SER A 34 6.72 -3.33 5.75
C SER A 34 8.22 -3.46 5.96
N ARG A 35 8.87 -4.34 5.18
CA ARG A 35 10.30 -4.63 5.22
C ARG A 35 11.08 -4.04 4.04
N SER A 36 10.41 -3.23 3.21
CA SER A 36 11.01 -2.58 2.04
C SER A 36 11.46 -1.16 2.37
N ILE A 37 12.57 -0.74 1.76
CA ILE A 37 13.07 0.64 1.83
C ILE A 37 13.01 1.29 0.44
N VAL A 38 12.87 2.62 0.40
CA VAL A 38 12.90 3.39 -0.85
C VAL A 38 14.20 4.18 -0.89
N VAL A 39 14.98 3.97 -1.96
CA VAL A 39 16.24 4.67 -2.20
C VAL A 39 16.04 5.65 -3.35
N SER A 40 16.24 6.94 -3.09
CA SER A 40 16.16 8.02 -4.07
C SER A 40 17.54 8.54 -4.45
N GLY A 41 17.67 9.10 -5.65
CA GLY A 41 18.91 9.78 -6.09
C GLY A 41 19.98 8.86 -6.70
N LEU A 42 19.67 7.57 -6.90
CA LEU A 42 20.52 6.70 -7.70
C LEU A 42 20.43 7.07 -9.17
N ILE A 43 21.58 7.28 -9.81
CA ILE A 43 21.66 7.56 -11.24
C ILE A 43 21.21 6.31 -12.02
N GLU A 44 20.23 6.47 -12.89
CA GLU A 44 19.70 5.36 -13.69
C GLU A 44 20.65 4.92 -14.81
N ALA A 45 20.67 3.61 -15.07
CA ALA A 45 21.32 3.04 -16.24
C ALA A 45 20.72 3.61 -17.54
N ASN A 46 21.55 3.79 -18.57
CA ASN A 46 21.10 4.22 -19.89
C ASN A 46 19.98 3.31 -20.42
N HIS A 47 18.86 3.91 -20.84
CA HIS A 47 17.68 3.18 -21.34
C HIS A 47 17.94 2.38 -22.63
N THR A 48 19.02 2.69 -23.36
CA THR A 48 19.43 1.91 -24.55
C THR A 48 20.05 0.56 -24.21
N LEU A 49 20.48 0.36 -22.96
CA LEU A 49 21.02 -0.93 -22.51
C LEU A 49 19.92 -2.00 -22.44
N PRO A 50 20.25 -3.28 -22.64
CA PRO A 50 19.32 -4.39 -22.43
C PRO A 50 18.76 -4.42 -21.00
N ALA A 51 17.54 -4.93 -20.83
CA ALA A 51 16.87 -4.97 -19.52
C ALA A 51 17.69 -5.71 -18.44
N SER A 52 18.35 -6.82 -18.80
CA SER A 52 19.23 -7.56 -17.89
C SER A 52 20.46 -6.75 -17.46
N ALA A 53 21.04 -5.96 -18.35
CA ALA A 53 22.17 -5.10 -18.04
C ALA A 53 21.74 -3.93 -17.13
N ARG A 54 20.57 -3.34 -17.39
CA ARG A 54 20.00 -2.29 -16.56
C ARG A 54 19.66 -2.77 -15.15
N GLN A 55 19.15 -4.00 -15.02
CA GLN A 55 18.86 -4.61 -13.72
C GLN A 55 20.14 -4.87 -12.93
N ARG A 56 21.17 -5.45 -13.57
CA ARG A 56 22.46 -5.72 -12.94
C ARG A 56 23.15 -4.44 -12.47
N ASP A 57 23.09 -3.37 -13.26
CA ASP A 57 23.62 -2.05 -12.87
C ASP A 57 22.91 -1.51 -11.61
N LEU A 58 21.58 -1.62 -11.54
CA LEU A 58 20.81 -1.21 -10.37
C LEU A 58 21.17 -2.03 -9.14
N GLU A 59 21.19 -3.36 -9.25
CA GLU A 59 21.57 -4.27 -8.15
C GLU A 59 22.98 -3.96 -7.64
N SER A 60 23.95 -3.78 -8.55
CA SER A 60 25.33 -3.45 -8.16
C SER A 60 25.44 -2.11 -7.42
N LYS A 61 24.64 -1.11 -7.79
CA LYS A 61 24.60 0.19 -7.08
C LYS A 61 23.97 0.07 -5.70
N ILE A 62 22.96 -0.79 -5.55
CA ILE A 62 22.35 -1.08 -4.25
C ILE A 62 23.33 -1.81 -3.35
N ASP A 63 24.05 -2.81 -3.87
CA ASP A 63 25.08 -3.52 -3.10
C ASP A 63 26.17 -2.54 -2.60
N GLN A 64 26.68 -1.68 -3.48
CA GLN A 64 27.65 -0.63 -3.09
C GLN A 64 27.11 0.31 -2.01
N LEU A 65 25.81 0.66 -2.08
CA LEU A 65 25.19 1.50 -1.07
C LEU A 65 25.11 0.78 0.28
N LEU A 66 24.77 -0.51 0.28
CA LEU A 66 24.72 -1.32 1.50
C LEU A 66 26.12 -1.51 2.10
N ASP A 67 27.15 -1.68 1.27
CA ASP A 67 28.55 -1.73 1.69
C ASP A 67 28.98 -0.43 2.38
N VAL A 68 28.61 0.73 1.81
CA VAL A 68 28.92 2.05 2.41
C VAL A 68 28.22 2.24 3.76
N LEU A 69 27.00 1.72 3.89
CA LEU A 69 26.24 1.77 5.14
C LEU A 69 26.64 0.69 6.15
N ASP A 70 27.58 -0.19 5.80
CA ASP A 70 28.02 -1.34 6.60
C ASP A 70 26.85 -2.26 7.02
N VAL A 71 25.92 -2.50 6.09
CA VAL A 71 24.75 -3.34 6.31
C VAL A 71 24.99 -4.72 5.70
N GLU A 72 25.28 -5.70 6.56
CA GLU A 72 25.45 -7.11 6.17
C GLU A 72 24.12 -7.76 5.82
N CYS A 73 23.62 -7.53 4.60
CA CYS A 73 22.40 -8.17 4.13
C CYS A 73 22.43 -8.40 2.62
N ARG A 74 21.51 -9.26 2.14
CA ARG A 74 21.22 -9.41 0.72
C ARG A 74 19.76 -9.06 0.45
N PRO A 75 19.46 -8.04 -0.36
CA PRO A 75 18.09 -7.73 -0.74
C PRO A 75 17.41 -8.94 -1.38
N THR A 76 16.20 -9.28 -0.93
CA THR A 76 15.43 -10.39 -1.52
C THR A 76 14.93 -10.06 -2.92
N LYS A 77 14.52 -8.80 -3.13
CA LYS A 77 14.03 -8.29 -4.42
C LYS A 77 14.47 -6.83 -4.56
N VAL A 78 14.93 -6.44 -5.75
CA VAL A 78 15.27 -5.05 -6.08
C VAL A 78 14.40 -4.61 -7.25
N TYR A 79 13.58 -3.59 -7.01
CA TYR A 79 12.67 -3.06 -8.00
C TYR A 79 13.12 -1.67 -8.44
N ARG A 80 13.05 -1.42 -9.75
CA ARG A 80 13.04 -0.05 -10.26
C ARG A 80 11.64 0.51 -10.01
N MET A 81 11.56 1.64 -9.33
CA MET A 81 10.30 2.33 -9.06
C MET A 81 9.82 3.05 -10.33
N ASP A 82 9.52 2.31 -11.40
CA ASP A 82 8.68 2.82 -12.47
C ASP A 82 7.28 2.97 -11.89
N VAL A 83 6.62 4.11 -12.14
CA VAL A 83 5.30 4.51 -11.59
C VAL A 83 4.46 3.29 -11.17
N PHE A 84 4.40 3.03 -9.86
CA PHE A 84 3.57 1.95 -9.31
C PHE A 84 2.11 2.23 -9.67
N ILE A 85 1.62 1.61 -10.74
CA ILE A 85 0.19 1.53 -11.01
C ILE A 85 -0.35 0.60 -9.92
N ARG A 86 -0.81 1.17 -8.81
CA ARG A 86 -1.65 0.44 -7.86
C ARG A 86 -2.75 -0.27 -8.65
N ARG A 87 -3.09 -1.51 -8.29
CA ARG A 87 -4.31 -2.16 -8.81
C ARG A 87 -5.42 -1.10 -8.74
N SER A 88 -5.99 -0.76 -9.91
CA SER A 88 -6.98 0.31 -9.99
C SER A 88 -8.05 0.00 -8.95
N MET A 89 -8.26 0.95 -8.04
CA MET A 89 -9.26 0.85 -6.98
C MET A 89 -10.54 0.27 -7.59
N THR A 90 -11.02 -0.86 -7.08
CA THR A 90 -12.24 -1.50 -7.57
C THR A 90 -13.41 -0.52 -7.48
N ALA A 91 -14.46 -0.69 -8.27
CA ALA A 91 -15.60 0.23 -8.23
C ALA A 91 -16.16 0.39 -6.80
N ASP A 92 -16.15 -0.70 -6.02
CA ASP A 92 -16.61 -0.72 -4.64
C ASP A 92 -15.66 0.05 -3.71
N GLU A 93 -14.34 -0.15 -3.83
CA GLU A 93 -13.35 0.64 -3.09
C GLU A 93 -13.45 2.13 -3.45
N ARG A 94 -13.72 2.48 -4.72
CA ARG A 94 -13.91 3.90 -5.13
C ARG A 94 -15.13 4.50 -4.50
N LYS A 95 -16.22 3.75 -4.50
CA LYS A 95 -17.47 4.16 -3.87
C LYS A 95 -17.26 4.35 -2.37
N HIS A 96 -16.59 3.42 -1.71
CA HIS A 96 -16.30 3.51 -0.29
C HIS A 96 -15.45 4.74 0.04
N GLU A 97 -14.35 4.95 -0.68
CA GLU A 97 -13.49 6.13 -0.48
C GLU A 97 -14.23 7.44 -0.77
N TYR A 98 -15.11 7.45 -1.78
CA TYR A 98 -15.98 8.59 -2.08
C TYR A 98 -16.92 8.91 -0.91
N GLU A 99 -17.62 7.91 -0.35
CA GLU A 99 -18.53 8.11 0.78
C GLU A 99 -17.80 8.60 2.04
N LEU A 100 -16.59 8.09 2.31
CA LEU A 100 -15.76 8.57 3.42
C LEU A 100 -15.38 10.04 3.24
N ARG A 101 -14.97 10.44 2.04
CA ARG A 101 -14.61 11.83 1.72
C ARG A 101 -15.83 12.75 1.73
N LYS A 102 -17.00 12.26 1.31
CA LYS A 102 -18.27 12.98 1.38
C LYS A 102 -18.64 13.24 2.84
N THR A 103 -18.63 12.21 3.67
CA THR A 103 -18.91 12.30 5.12
C THR A 103 -17.91 13.23 5.82
N ALA A 104 -16.62 13.16 5.47
CA ALA A 104 -15.61 14.07 6.01
C ALA A 104 -15.88 15.54 5.66
N ARG A 105 -16.37 15.82 4.44
CA ARG A 105 -16.75 17.18 4.03
C ARG A 105 -17.95 17.68 4.81
N GLU A 106 -19.00 16.87 4.92
CA GLU A 106 -20.21 17.20 5.69
C GLU A 106 -19.87 17.50 7.16
N ARG A 107 -19.00 16.71 7.80
CA ARG A 107 -18.59 16.92 9.19
C ARG A 107 -17.63 18.11 9.41
N ASN A 108 -17.01 18.59 8.34
CA ASN A 108 -16.16 19.79 8.36
C ASN A 108 -16.88 21.02 7.83
N GLU A 109 -18.14 20.91 7.40
CA GLU A 109 -18.91 22.04 6.91
C GLU A 109 -19.08 23.07 8.04
N GLY A 110 -18.73 24.33 7.75
CA GLY A 110 -18.79 25.41 8.73
C GLY A 110 -17.69 25.40 9.80
N LYS A 111 -16.67 24.54 9.68
CA LYS A 111 -15.50 24.56 10.57
C LYS A 111 -14.33 25.29 9.94
N ASP A 112 -13.68 26.16 10.70
CA ASP A 112 -12.48 26.88 10.26
C ASP A 112 -11.28 25.95 10.03
N ILE A 113 -11.26 24.81 10.74
CA ILE A 113 -10.24 23.78 10.62
C ILE A 113 -10.87 22.40 10.35
N LYS A 114 -10.19 21.60 9.52
CA LYS A 114 -10.63 20.24 9.21
C LYS A 114 -10.37 19.33 10.41
N GLU A 115 -11.44 18.91 11.07
CA GLU A 115 -11.40 18.01 12.22
C GLU A 115 -11.58 16.53 11.83
N TRP A 116 -12.23 16.27 10.70
CA TRP A 116 -12.50 14.92 10.20
C TRP A 116 -11.73 14.65 8.92
N VAL A 117 -10.94 13.59 8.89
CA VAL A 117 -10.11 13.22 7.75
C VAL A 117 -10.23 11.73 7.42
N VAL A 118 -9.96 11.38 6.17
CA VAL A 118 -9.83 9.98 5.77
C VAL A 118 -8.38 9.55 5.98
N TYR A 119 -8.15 8.59 6.87
CA TYR A 119 -6.82 8.04 7.18
C TYR A 119 -6.89 6.52 7.14
N LYS A 120 -6.00 5.90 6.36
CA LYS A 120 -5.92 4.44 6.18
C LYS A 120 -7.27 3.77 5.83
N GLY A 121 -8.12 4.44 5.04
CA GLY A 121 -9.41 3.90 4.63
C GLY A 121 -10.52 4.06 5.67
N GLU A 122 -10.31 4.82 6.73
CA GLU A 122 -11.31 5.09 7.76
C GLU A 122 -11.51 6.58 7.96
N LEU A 123 -12.71 6.97 8.41
CA LEU A 123 -13.02 8.34 8.81
C LEU A 123 -12.59 8.54 10.26
N VAL A 124 -11.54 9.32 10.48
CA VAL A 124 -10.97 9.55 11.81
C VAL A 124 -11.02 11.03 12.19
N HIS A 125 -11.09 11.28 13.48
CA HIS A 125 -10.91 12.63 14.02
C HIS A 125 -9.41 12.94 14.08
N VAL A 126 -9.01 14.18 13.76
CA VAL A 126 -7.59 14.56 13.73
C VAL A 126 -6.86 14.33 15.06
N SER A 127 -7.57 14.42 16.18
CA SER A 127 -7.00 14.16 17.52
C SER A 127 -6.61 12.71 17.77
N SER A 128 -7.12 11.75 16.99
CA SER A 128 -6.74 10.33 17.12
C SER A 128 -5.56 9.94 16.24
N LEU A 129 -4.95 10.90 15.53
CA LEU A 129 -3.81 10.63 14.65
C LEU A 129 -2.49 10.56 15.45
N PRO A 130 -1.57 9.64 15.10
CA PRO A 130 -0.31 9.44 15.82
C PRO A 130 0.60 10.68 15.89
N ASN A 131 0.48 11.60 14.92
CA ASN A 131 1.30 12.82 14.82
C ASN A 131 0.50 14.10 15.07
N TYR A 132 -0.55 14.06 15.90
CA TYR A 132 -1.28 15.26 16.30
C TYR A 132 -0.49 16.07 17.34
N TYR A 133 0.64 16.67 16.92
CA TYR A 133 1.41 17.65 17.69
C TYR A 133 1.67 18.93 16.87
N VAL A 134 0.85 19.94 17.19
CA VAL A 134 1.13 21.38 17.38
C VAL A 134 2.26 21.99 16.54
N GLY A 135 1.91 22.50 15.36
CA GLY A 135 2.64 23.58 14.71
C GLY A 135 1.93 24.91 15.00
N ASN A 136 2.37 25.63 16.04
CA ASN A 136 2.03 27.04 16.24
C ASN A 136 2.69 27.88 15.13
N HIS A 137 1.89 28.65 14.39
CA HIS A 137 2.02 30.11 14.22
C HIS A 137 0.93 30.63 13.27
#